data_AF-A0A9D8VHE0-F1
#
_entry.id   AF-A0A9D8VHE0-F1
#
_cell.length_a   1.000
_cell.length_b   1.000
_cell.length_c   1.000
_cell.angle_alpha   90.00
_cell.angle_beta   90.00
_cell.angle_gamma   90.00
#
_symmetry.space_group_name_H-M   'P 1'
#
loop_
_entity.id
_entity.type
_entity.pdbx_description
1 polymer ?
#
loop_
_entity_poly.entity_id
_entity_poly.type
_entity_poly.pdbx_seq_one_letter_code
_entity_poly.pdbx_strand_id
1 'polypeptide(L)'
;MERYFDVNWTGPAFDLFGPAHLTIVGLFALLATAMIVAGRRGPAERKDLIRRTFGALMLLNEAGTHVWKVSYGTWAVEESLPLQLCGAMAWISGSTLLFGWKKLWPMLYFFGVGGAVQGVITPNATQYGFPHYQMIETIFAHSALVVAGLWVVLVEGYRPTLRQFFTIFLGLNVAALVMYFVNLGLGSNYLFVNAKPPDASIIDAMPEWPYYIPILEVIAFVQFGVLYLPFARRGTGEVPAPARSGVRS
;
A
#
# COMPACT_ATOMS: atom_id res chain seq x y z
N MET A 1 -2.27 20.64 -21.86
CA MET A 1 -1.98 19.44 -21.04
C MET A 1 -1.30 19.82 -19.73
N GLU A 2 -0.55 20.93 -19.67
CA GLU A 2 0.16 21.39 -18.45
C GLU A 2 -0.75 21.57 -17.23
N ARG A 3 -1.99 22.08 -17.40
CA ARG A 3 -2.91 22.36 -16.29
C ARG A 3 -3.18 21.18 -15.34
N TYR A 4 -3.20 19.93 -15.83
CA TYR A 4 -3.54 18.77 -15.01
C TYR A 4 -2.33 18.13 -14.30
N PHE A 5 -1.13 18.62 -14.61
CA PHE A 5 0.12 18.20 -14.00
C PHE A 5 0.79 19.36 -13.24
N ASP A 6 0.23 20.55 -13.27
CA ASP A 6 0.83 21.74 -12.66
C ASP A 6 0.77 21.68 -11.14
N VAL A 7 1.91 21.93 -10.49
CA VAL A 7 1.98 22.08 -9.03
C VAL A 7 1.07 23.19 -8.53
N ASN A 8 0.88 24.26 -9.31
CA ASN A 8 0.00 25.37 -8.97
C ASN A 8 -1.43 25.11 -9.48
N TRP A 9 -2.11 24.17 -8.83
CA TRP A 9 -3.46 23.77 -9.23
C TRP A 9 -4.47 24.90 -8.99
N THR A 10 -5.10 25.34 -10.08
CA THR A 10 -6.15 26.38 -10.09
C THR A 10 -7.56 25.82 -10.26
N GLY A 11 -7.71 24.50 -10.21
CA GLY A 11 -9.02 23.85 -10.28
C GLY A 11 -9.63 23.63 -8.89
N PRO A 12 -10.72 22.85 -8.81
CA PRO A 12 -11.37 22.58 -7.53
C PRO A 12 -10.42 21.83 -6.59
N ALA A 13 -10.47 22.16 -5.29
CA ALA A 13 -9.82 21.36 -4.26
C ALA A 13 -10.43 19.94 -4.19
N PHE A 14 -9.74 19.01 -3.54
CA PHE A 14 -10.26 17.66 -3.37
C PHE A 14 -11.48 17.66 -2.43
N ASP A 15 -12.58 17.08 -2.91
CA ASP A 15 -13.81 16.91 -2.13
C ASP A 15 -13.92 15.48 -1.62
N LEU A 16 -13.70 15.32 -0.31
CA LEU A 16 -13.73 14.02 0.36
C LEU A 16 -15.16 13.45 0.33
N PHE A 17 -15.28 12.26 -0.27
CA PHE A 17 -16.57 11.60 -0.57
C PHE A 17 -17.46 12.34 -1.58
N GLY A 18 -16.91 13.33 -2.28
CA GLY A 18 -17.56 13.95 -3.42
C GLY A 18 -17.75 12.98 -4.60
N PRO A 19 -18.55 13.34 -5.62
CA PRO A 19 -18.85 12.49 -6.76
C PRO A 19 -17.61 11.98 -7.49
N ALA A 20 -16.58 12.82 -7.65
CA ALA A 20 -15.34 12.45 -8.33
C ALA A 20 -14.55 11.38 -7.54
N HIS A 21 -14.44 11.56 -6.22
CA HIS A 21 -13.78 10.58 -5.34
C HIS A 21 -14.48 9.22 -5.42
N LEU A 22 -15.80 9.20 -5.19
CA LEU A 22 -16.59 7.96 -5.20
C LEU A 22 -16.58 7.26 -6.57
N THR A 23 -16.61 8.03 -7.66
CA THR A 23 -16.54 7.48 -9.02
C THR A 23 -15.21 6.80 -9.26
N ILE A 24 -14.09 7.44 -8.94
CA ILE A 24 -12.76 6.86 -9.16
C ILE A 24 -12.54 5.63 -8.28
N VAL A 25 -12.91 5.69 -7.00
CA VAL A 25 -12.82 4.53 -6.10
C VAL A 25 -13.68 3.38 -6.62
N GLY A 26 -14.92 3.65 -7.09
CA GLY A 26 -15.80 2.65 -7.68
C GLY A 26 -15.22 2.01 -8.95
N LEU A 27 -14.61 2.80 -9.83
CA LEU A 27 -13.92 2.30 -11.02
C LEU A 27 -12.72 1.42 -10.66
N PHE A 28 -11.90 1.84 -9.69
CA PHE A 28 -10.79 1.02 -9.21
C PHE A 28 -11.27 -0.29 -8.57
N ALA A 29 -12.34 -0.26 -7.78
CA ALA A 29 -12.94 -1.46 -7.20
C ALA A 29 -13.46 -2.42 -8.29
N LEU A 30 -14.09 -1.89 -9.34
CA LEU A 30 -14.54 -2.69 -10.49
C LEU A 30 -13.36 -3.32 -11.24
N LEU A 31 -12.33 -2.55 -11.56
CA LEU A 31 -11.12 -3.03 -12.24
C LEU A 31 -10.37 -4.07 -11.39
N ALA A 32 -10.23 -3.82 -10.09
CA ALA A 32 -9.65 -4.76 -9.13
C ALA A 32 -10.41 -6.09 -9.13
N THR A 33 -11.75 -6.03 -9.08
CA THR A 33 -12.61 -7.21 -9.09
C THR A 33 -12.44 -7.98 -10.39
N ALA A 34 -12.48 -7.29 -11.54
CA ALA A 34 -12.26 -7.90 -12.85
C ALA A 34 -10.90 -8.57 -12.95
N MET A 35 -9.83 -7.91 -12.47
CA MET A 35 -8.48 -8.43 -12.45
C MET A 35 -8.36 -9.69 -11.57
N ILE A 36 -8.92 -9.67 -10.35
CA ILE A 36 -8.93 -10.82 -9.43
C ILE A 36 -9.70 -11.99 -10.03
N VAL A 37 -10.89 -11.75 -10.61
CA VAL A 37 -11.69 -12.80 -11.26
C VAL A 37 -10.95 -13.39 -12.46
N ALA A 38 -10.32 -12.56 -13.29
CA ALA A 38 -9.53 -12.99 -14.44
C ALA A 38 -8.33 -13.84 -14.04
N GLY A 39 -7.65 -13.46 -12.95
CA GLY A 39 -6.54 -14.21 -12.35
C GLY A 39 -6.96 -15.56 -11.76
N ARG A 40 -8.13 -15.62 -11.08
CA ARG A 40 -8.65 -16.86 -10.47
C ARG A 40 -9.18 -17.88 -11.47
N ARG A 41 -9.81 -17.41 -12.54
CA ARG A 41 -10.46 -18.28 -13.55
C ARG A 41 -9.56 -18.55 -14.76
N GLY A 42 -8.40 -17.92 -14.83
CA GLY A 42 -7.50 -18.00 -15.98
C GLY A 42 -6.52 -19.15 -15.90
N PRO A 43 -5.91 -19.50 -17.05
CA PRO A 43 -4.76 -20.39 -17.05
C PRO A 43 -3.56 -19.73 -16.35
N ALA A 44 -2.57 -20.54 -15.99
CA ALA A 44 -1.42 -20.09 -15.18
C ALA A 44 -0.63 -18.96 -15.87
N GLU A 45 -0.51 -18.99 -17.20
CA GLU A 45 0.19 -17.98 -18.00
C GLU A 45 -0.52 -16.62 -17.91
N ARG A 46 -1.86 -16.62 -17.98
CA ARG A 46 -2.65 -15.38 -17.85
C ARG A 46 -2.53 -14.80 -16.45
N LYS A 47 -2.58 -15.65 -15.42
CA LYS A 47 -2.37 -15.23 -14.03
C LYS A 47 -1.00 -14.59 -13.85
N ASP A 48 0.05 -15.22 -14.39
CA ASP A 48 1.43 -14.73 -14.29
C ASP A 48 1.61 -13.41 -15.04
N LEU A 49 1.06 -13.29 -16.25
CA LEU A 49 1.05 -12.05 -17.02
C LEU A 49 0.37 -10.91 -16.26
N ILE A 50 -0.85 -11.12 -15.76
CA ILE A 50 -1.58 -10.10 -14.98
C ILE A 50 -0.75 -9.67 -13.78
N ARG A 51 -0.19 -10.62 -13.02
CA ARG A 51 0.63 -10.33 -11.84
C ARG A 51 1.83 -9.46 -12.19
N ARG A 52 2.58 -9.81 -13.25
CA ARG A 52 3.79 -9.09 -13.67
C ARG A 52 3.45 -7.70 -14.22
N THR A 53 2.45 -7.61 -15.08
CA THR A 53 1.99 -6.32 -15.62
C THR A 53 1.52 -5.40 -14.51
N PHE A 54 0.73 -5.92 -13.55
CA PHE A 54 0.28 -5.13 -12.42
C PHE A 54 1.45 -4.66 -11.53
N GLY A 55 2.40 -5.55 -11.23
CA GLY A 55 3.61 -5.18 -10.51
C GLY A 55 4.43 -4.10 -11.21
N ALA A 56 4.60 -4.21 -12.53
CA ALA A 56 5.30 -3.20 -13.33
C ALA A 56 4.56 -1.85 -13.33
N LEU A 57 3.23 -1.84 -13.43
CA LEU A 57 2.43 -0.61 -13.36
C LEU A 57 2.57 0.10 -12.01
N MET A 58 2.64 -0.64 -10.90
CA MET A 58 2.88 -0.05 -9.58
C MET A 58 4.25 0.66 -9.53
N LEU A 59 5.30 0.01 -10.05
CA LEU A 59 6.64 0.60 -10.09
C LEU A 59 6.71 1.83 -11.00
N LEU A 60 6.04 1.77 -12.15
CA LEU A 60 5.96 2.91 -13.08
C LEU A 60 5.19 4.08 -12.47
N ASN A 61 4.11 3.83 -11.74
CA ASN A 61 3.37 4.89 -11.05
C ASN A 61 4.25 5.60 -10.03
N GLU A 62 4.89 4.85 -9.14
CA GLU A 62 5.77 5.39 -8.10
C GLU A 62 6.97 6.15 -8.69
N ALA A 63 7.59 5.59 -9.73
CA ALA A 63 8.65 6.28 -10.49
C ALA A 63 8.13 7.57 -11.12
N GLY A 64 6.92 7.55 -11.68
CA GLY A 64 6.24 8.70 -12.26
C GLY A 64 6.06 9.83 -11.25
N THR A 65 5.69 9.50 -10.01
CA THR A 65 5.55 10.48 -8.91
C THR A 65 6.88 11.17 -8.60
N HIS A 66 7.99 10.42 -8.53
CA HIS A 66 9.31 11.03 -8.34
C HIS A 66 9.73 11.89 -9.54
N VAL A 67 9.52 11.42 -10.77
CA VAL A 67 9.83 12.18 -11.99
C VAL A 67 9.03 13.48 -12.02
N TRP A 68 7.75 13.44 -11.66
CA TRP A 68 6.88 14.61 -11.57
C TRP A 68 7.41 15.62 -10.54
N LYS A 69 7.73 15.17 -9.32
CA LYS A 69 8.31 16.05 -8.28
C LYS A 69 9.63 16.68 -8.73
N VAL A 70 10.50 15.91 -9.39
CA VAL A 70 11.78 16.42 -9.92
C VAL A 70 11.53 17.44 -11.04
N SER A 71 10.58 17.19 -11.96
CA SER A 71 10.30 18.11 -13.07
C SER A 71 9.75 19.46 -12.61
N TYR A 72 9.06 19.50 -11.47
CA TYR A 72 8.52 20.73 -10.87
C TYR A 72 9.42 21.32 -9.77
N GLY A 73 10.61 20.73 -9.53
CA GLY A 73 11.54 21.21 -8.50
C GLY A 73 11.03 21.08 -7.06
N THR A 74 10.04 20.22 -6.82
CA THR A 74 9.43 19.97 -5.49
C THR A 74 9.95 18.72 -4.81
N TRP A 75 10.92 18.03 -5.43
CA TRP A 75 11.55 16.86 -4.81
C TRP A 75 12.49 17.31 -3.69
N ALA A 76 12.19 16.85 -2.48
CA ALA A 76 12.95 17.15 -1.26
C ALA A 76 13.32 15.85 -0.54
N VAL A 77 14.54 15.76 0.00
CA VAL A 77 15.03 14.56 0.71
C VAL A 77 14.20 14.27 1.95
N GLU A 78 13.57 15.30 2.52
CA GLU A 78 12.80 15.28 3.74
C GLU A 78 11.40 14.70 3.56
N GLU A 79 10.87 14.73 2.33
CA GLU A 79 9.48 14.37 2.02
C GLU A 79 9.36 13.34 0.91
N SER A 80 10.34 13.25 0.02
CA SER A 80 10.21 12.54 -1.25
C SER A 80 10.98 11.23 -1.33
N LEU A 81 11.78 10.85 -0.33
CA LEU A 81 12.30 9.49 -0.27
C LEU A 81 11.15 8.48 -0.06
N PRO A 82 11.27 7.25 -0.59
CA PRO A 82 10.28 6.18 -0.40
C PRO A 82 10.39 5.55 1.00
N LEU A 83 10.48 6.40 2.03
CA LEU A 83 10.59 6.04 3.42
C LEU A 83 9.23 6.11 4.13
N GLN A 84 8.25 6.81 3.55
CA GLN A 84 6.86 6.64 3.97
C GLN A 84 6.39 5.21 3.71
N LEU A 85 5.53 4.69 4.58
CA LEU A 85 5.09 3.29 4.51
C LEU A 85 4.41 2.95 3.17
N CYS A 86 3.58 3.83 2.64
CA CYS A 86 2.91 3.62 1.34
C CYS A 86 3.90 3.61 0.17
N GLY A 87 4.82 4.57 0.08
CA GLY A 87 5.84 4.63 -0.98
C GLY A 87 6.80 3.45 -0.92
N ALA A 88 7.29 3.09 0.28
CA ALA A 88 8.09 1.88 0.49
C ALA A 88 7.32 0.62 0.03
N MET A 89 6.04 0.52 0.40
CA MET A 89 5.21 -0.61 0.01
C MET A 89 4.87 -0.62 -1.48
N ALA A 90 4.83 0.51 -2.17
CA ALA A 90 4.62 0.55 -3.63
C ALA A 90 5.79 -0.13 -4.35
N TRP A 91 7.03 0.24 -4.00
CA TRP A 91 8.25 -0.41 -4.50
C TRP A 91 8.32 -1.90 -4.13
N ILE A 92 8.06 -2.24 -2.86
CA ILE A 92 8.10 -3.63 -2.37
C ILE A 92 7.03 -4.48 -3.05
N SER A 93 5.79 -4.00 -3.13
CA SER A 93 4.66 -4.72 -3.72
C SER A 93 4.84 -4.90 -5.22
N GLY A 94 5.19 -3.83 -5.93
CA GLY A 94 5.47 -3.87 -7.36
C GLY A 94 6.56 -4.88 -7.71
N SER A 95 7.70 -4.83 -7.00
CA SER A 95 8.81 -5.77 -7.19
C SER A 95 8.42 -7.21 -6.81
N THR A 96 7.67 -7.39 -5.73
CA THR A 96 7.22 -8.71 -5.28
C THR A 96 6.32 -9.38 -6.31
N LEU A 97 5.40 -8.63 -6.91
CA LEU A 97 4.50 -9.14 -7.94
C LEU A 97 5.22 -9.36 -9.28
N LEU A 98 6.13 -8.45 -9.64
CA LEU A 98 6.92 -8.55 -10.87
C LEU A 98 7.87 -9.76 -10.86
N PHE A 99 8.58 -9.99 -9.75
CA PHE A 99 9.59 -11.04 -9.65
C PHE A 99 9.12 -12.31 -8.91
N GLY A 100 7.92 -12.30 -8.32
CA GLY A 100 7.34 -13.45 -7.64
C GLY A 100 7.95 -13.76 -6.26
N TRP A 101 8.40 -12.75 -5.52
CA TRP A 101 9.09 -12.90 -4.23
C TRP A 101 8.14 -13.28 -3.08
N LYS A 102 7.75 -14.55 -3.02
CA LYS A 102 6.75 -15.07 -2.06
C LYS A 102 7.04 -14.77 -0.58
N LYS A 103 8.32 -14.59 -0.21
CA LYS A 103 8.73 -14.26 1.17
C LYS A 103 8.14 -12.93 1.66
N LEU A 104 7.82 -12.01 0.74
CA LEU A 104 7.30 -10.68 1.05
C LEU A 104 5.76 -10.60 1.01
N TRP A 105 5.06 -11.67 0.62
CA TRP A 105 3.59 -11.70 0.63
C TRP A 105 2.94 -11.31 1.97
N PRO A 106 3.51 -11.64 3.15
CA PRO A 106 2.96 -11.15 4.41
C PRO A 106 2.95 -9.61 4.49
N MET A 107 3.99 -8.93 3.97
CA MET A 107 4.03 -7.46 3.93
C MET A 107 2.93 -6.90 3.02
N LEU A 108 2.79 -7.45 1.81
CA LEU A 108 1.74 -7.05 0.87
C LEU A 108 0.36 -7.20 1.49
N TYR A 109 0.13 -8.28 2.25
CA TYR A 109 -1.16 -8.53 2.86
C TYR A 109 -1.44 -7.59 4.05
N PHE A 110 -0.56 -7.57 5.06
CA PHE A 110 -0.80 -6.83 6.29
C PHE A 110 -0.69 -5.31 6.10
N PHE A 111 0.33 -4.83 5.37
CA PHE A 111 0.47 -3.39 5.10
C PHE A 111 -0.38 -2.94 3.93
N GLY A 112 -0.48 -3.73 2.86
CA GLY A 112 -1.24 -3.36 1.66
C GLY A 112 -2.76 -3.37 1.90
N VAL A 113 -3.33 -4.39 2.54
CA VAL A 113 -4.78 -4.40 2.83
C VAL A 113 -5.08 -3.59 4.09
N GLY A 114 -4.27 -3.71 5.13
CA GLY A 114 -4.53 -3.00 6.37
C GLY A 114 -4.29 -1.50 6.22
N GLY A 115 -3.04 -1.12 5.93
CA GLY A 115 -2.62 0.27 5.94
C GLY A 115 -3.18 1.09 4.79
N ALA A 116 -3.20 0.54 3.57
CA ALA A 116 -3.54 1.34 2.40
C ALA A 116 -5.04 1.61 2.22
N VAL A 117 -5.93 0.83 2.86
CA VAL A 117 -7.38 1.09 2.83
C VAL A 117 -7.70 2.48 3.37
N GLN A 118 -7.01 2.93 4.42
CA GLN A 118 -7.18 4.28 4.96
C GLN A 118 -6.82 5.35 3.92
N GLY A 119 -5.75 5.16 3.15
CA GLY A 119 -5.38 6.10 2.10
C GLY A 119 -6.30 6.10 0.86
N VAL A 120 -7.14 5.08 0.69
CA VAL A 120 -8.24 5.11 -0.29
C VAL A 120 -9.46 5.85 0.26
N ILE A 121 -9.79 5.68 1.54
CA ILE A 121 -10.97 6.29 2.16
C ILE A 121 -10.74 7.77 2.48
N THR A 122 -9.56 8.11 3.00
CA THR A 122 -9.12 9.47 3.36
C THR A 122 -7.77 9.78 2.71
N PRO A 123 -7.73 10.00 1.38
CA PRO A 123 -6.49 10.32 0.68
C PRO A 123 -5.97 11.70 1.08
N ASN A 124 -4.64 11.84 1.20
CA ASN A 124 -3.98 13.12 1.47
C ASN A 124 -3.87 14.01 0.21
N ALA A 125 -4.96 14.15 -0.55
CA ALA A 125 -4.99 14.89 -1.82
C ALA A 125 -5.61 16.30 -1.68
N THR A 126 -5.63 16.86 -0.47
CA THR A 126 -6.44 18.03 -0.07
C THR A 126 -6.40 19.20 -1.07
N GLN A 127 -5.22 19.55 -1.59
CA GLN A 127 -5.07 20.66 -2.54
C GLN A 127 -5.38 20.32 -4.01
N TYR A 128 -5.39 19.04 -4.40
CA TYR A 128 -5.50 18.59 -5.80
C TYR A 128 -6.80 17.82 -6.03
N GLY A 129 -7.83 18.49 -6.56
CA GLY A 129 -9.08 17.83 -6.96
C GLY A 129 -9.04 17.26 -8.39
N PHE A 130 -10.11 16.56 -8.78
CA PHE A 130 -10.21 15.95 -10.10
C PHE A 130 -10.24 17.03 -11.20
N PRO A 131 -9.57 16.83 -12.36
CA PRO A 131 -8.83 15.65 -12.82
C PRO A 131 -7.29 15.74 -12.64
N HIS A 132 -6.80 16.36 -11.56
CA HIS A 132 -5.36 16.54 -11.37
C HIS A 132 -4.61 15.21 -11.22
N TYR A 133 -3.40 15.15 -11.77
CA TYR A 133 -2.52 13.97 -11.75
C TYR A 133 -2.32 13.43 -10.33
N GLN A 134 -1.98 14.27 -9.35
CA GLN A 134 -1.77 13.83 -7.97
C GLN A 134 -2.99 13.16 -7.34
N MET A 135 -4.22 13.62 -7.64
CA MET A 135 -5.42 12.96 -7.13
C MET A 135 -5.53 11.53 -7.66
N ILE A 136 -5.37 11.38 -8.99
CA ILE A 136 -5.51 10.09 -9.67
C ILE A 136 -4.40 9.14 -9.22
N GLU A 137 -3.16 9.64 -9.16
CA GLU A 137 -1.98 8.94 -8.69
C GLU A 137 -2.15 8.46 -7.24
N THR A 138 -2.58 9.34 -6.33
CA THR A 138 -2.74 8.99 -4.92
C THR A 138 -3.81 7.91 -4.74
N ILE A 139 -4.95 8.02 -5.43
CA ILE A 139 -5.99 6.99 -5.35
C ILE A 139 -5.51 5.68 -6.00
N PHE A 140 -4.79 5.75 -7.13
CA PHE A 140 -4.20 4.58 -7.78
C PHE A 140 -3.21 3.88 -6.85
N ALA A 141 -2.25 4.60 -6.27
CA ALA A 141 -1.19 4.05 -5.43
C ALA A 141 -1.77 3.27 -4.25
N HIS A 142 -2.72 3.88 -3.51
CA HIS A 142 -3.35 3.23 -2.36
C HIS A 142 -4.25 2.07 -2.78
N SER A 143 -5.05 2.23 -3.84
CA SER A 143 -5.89 1.14 -4.36
C SER A 143 -5.04 -0.04 -4.81
N ALA A 144 -3.92 0.22 -5.49
CA ALA A 144 -3.03 -0.81 -5.99
C ALA A 144 -2.38 -1.62 -4.85
N LEU A 145 -2.01 -0.97 -3.74
CA LEU A 145 -1.52 -1.66 -2.55
C LEU A 145 -2.56 -2.60 -1.93
N VAL A 146 -3.82 -2.16 -1.82
CA VAL A 146 -4.93 -3.00 -1.35
C VAL A 146 -5.09 -4.21 -2.28
N VAL A 147 -5.10 -3.97 -3.59
CA VAL A 147 -5.26 -5.02 -4.60
C VAL A 147 -4.08 -5.99 -4.59
N ALA A 148 -2.84 -5.53 -4.38
CA ALA A 148 -1.68 -6.40 -4.27
C ALA A 148 -1.79 -7.37 -3.09
N GLY A 149 -2.24 -6.87 -1.92
CA GLY A 149 -2.51 -7.69 -0.75
C GLY A 149 -3.66 -8.68 -0.95
N LEU A 150 -4.76 -8.24 -1.59
CA LEU A 150 -5.87 -9.13 -1.93
C LEU A 150 -5.48 -10.17 -2.98
N TRP A 151 -4.64 -9.81 -3.95
CA TRP A 151 -4.16 -10.71 -5.00
C TRP A 151 -3.45 -11.92 -4.42
N VAL A 152 -2.50 -11.69 -3.50
CA VAL A 152 -1.73 -12.81 -2.92
C VAL A 152 -2.63 -13.78 -2.16
N VAL A 153 -3.69 -13.32 -1.49
CA VAL A 153 -4.61 -14.17 -0.74
C VAL A 153 -5.66 -14.85 -1.62
N LEU A 154 -6.32 -14.08 -2.50
CA LEU A 154 -7.48 -14.52 -3.26
C LEU A 154 -7.10 -15.25 -4.55
N VAL A 155 -5.93 -14.93 -5.13
CA VAL A 155 -5.47 -15.49 -6.41
C VAL A 155 -4.30 -16.44 -6.22
N GLU A 156 -3.28 -16.06 -5.45
CA GLU A 156 -2.11 -16.92 -5.22
C GLU A 156 -2.28 -17.93 -4.06
N GLY A 157 -3.38 -17.81 -3.31
CA GLY A 157 -3.70 -18.76 -2.24
C GLY A 157 -2.87 -18.59 -0.96
N TYR A 158 -2.18 -17.46 -0.79
CA TYR A 158 -1.45 -17.14 0.44
C TYR A 158 -2.38 -17.16 1.66
N ARG A 159 -1.88 -17.69 2.78
CA ARG A 159 -2.59 -17.73 4.07
C ARG A 159 -1.66 -17.18 5.15
N PRO A 160 -2.03 -16.08 5.83
CA PRO A 160 -1.21 -15.53 6.89
C PRO A 160 -1.15 -16.48 8.09
N THR A 161 0.02 -16.56 8.72
CA THR A 161 0.24 -17.33 9.96
C THR A 161 0.38 -16.40 11.15
N LEU A 162 0.12 -16.89 12.36
CA LEU A 162 0.30 -16.09 13.58
C LEU A 162 1.77 -15.65 13.76
N ARG A 163 2.72 -16.50 13.36
CA ARG A 163 4.14 -16.13 13.33
C ARG A 163 4.40 -14.93 12.42
N GLN A 164 3.83 -14.94 11.21
CA GLN A 164 3.97 -13.82 10.27
C GLN A 164 3.27 -12.55 10.76
N PHE A 165 2.10 -12.68 11.40
CA PHE A 165 1.44 -11.55 12.08
C PHE A 165 2.41 -10.83 13.02
N PHE A 166 3.03 -11.56 13.97
CA PHE A 166 3.95 -10.95 14.93
C PHE A 166 5.27 -10.49 14.29
N THR A 167 5.76 -11.22 13.29
CA THR A 167 6.99 -10.85 12.58
C THR A 167 6.82 -9.53 11.82
N ILE A 168 5.69 -9.34 11.13
CA ILE A 168 5.43 -8.10 10.39
C ILE A 168 5.10 -6.95 11.34
N PHE A 169 4.36 -7.22 12.41
CA PHE A 169 4.08 -6.21 13.43
C PHE A 169 5.36 -5.74 14.13
N LEU A 170 6.25 -6.66 14.52
CA LEU A 170 7.57 -6.29 15.06
C LEU A 170 8.41 -5.54 14.02
N GLY A 171 8.36 -5.96 12.75
CA GLY A 171 9.03 -5.27 11.64
C GLY A 171 8.57 -3.82 11.49
N LEU A 172 7.27 -3.53 11.66
CA LEU A 172 6.74 -2.17 11.67
C LEU A 172 7.34 -1.33 12.79
N ASN A 173 7.42 -1.88 14.00
CA ASN A 173 7.98 -1.19 15.16
C ASN A 173 9.48 -0.93 15.01
N VAL A 174 10.23 -1.90 14.48
CA VAL A 174 11.65 -1.72 14.14
C VAL A 174 11.81 -0.63 13.07
N ALA A 175 10.97 -0.64 12.03
CA ALA A 175 11.00 0.41 11.01
C ALA A 175 10.69 1.79 11.60
N ALA A 176 9.69 1.90 12.47
CA ALA A 176 9.34 3.15 13.16
C ALA A 176 10.50 3.68 14.01
N LEU A 177 11.17 2.81 14.77
CA LEU A 177 12.35 3.17 15.56
C LEU A 177 13.52 3.63 14.68
N VAL A 178 13.79 2.94 13.57
CA VAL A 178 14.82 3.37 12.62
C VAL A 178 14.47 4.72 12.00
N MET A 179 13.21 4.91 11.60
CA MET A 179 12.73 6.17 11.03
C MET A 179 12.83 7.32 12.01
N TYR A 180 12.62 7.09 13.32
CA TYR A 180 12.83 8.12 14.33
C TYR A 180 14.24 8.72 14.27
N PHE A 181 15.28 7.88 14.16
CA PHE A 181 16.66 8.36 14.05
C PHE A 181 16.99 8.96 12.68
N VAL A 182 16.45 8.38 11.60
CA VAL A 182 16.60 8.94 10.24
C VAL A 182 16.01 10.35 10.19
N ASN A 183 14.83 10.55 10.78
CA ASN A 183 14.15 11.82 10.86
C ASN A 183 14.97 12.88 11.61
N LEU A 184 15.62 12.52 12.71
CA LEU A 184 16.52 13.43 13.41
C LEU A 184 17.73 13.83 12.55
N GLY A 185 18.25 12.91 11.74
CA GLY A 185 19.40 13.18 10.88
C GLY A 185 19.07 14.00 9.63
N LEU A 186 17.86 13.83 9.08
CA LEU A 186 17.41 14.51 7.86
C LEU A 186 16.57 15.76 8.11
N GLY A 187 16.12 16.00 9.36
CA GLY A 187 15.10 17.01 9.63
C GLY A 187 13.72 16.67 9.04
N SER A 188 13.46 15.38 8.79
CA SER A 188 12.25 14.86 8.16
C SER A 188 11.22 14.34 9.17
N ASN A 189 10.07 13.88 8.68
CA ASN A 189 9.04 13.25 9.52
C ASN A 189 8.38 12.02 8.83
N TYR A 190 9.21 11.07 8.39
CA TYR A 190 8.76 9.79 7.85
C TYR A 190 8.01 8.96 8.89
N LEU A 191 6.97 8.25 8.45
CA LEU A 191 6.03 7.48 9.28
C LEU A 191 5.30 8.32 10.35
N PHE A 192 5.50 9.65 10.35
CA PHE A 192 4.96 10.56 11.36
C PHE A 192 5.31 10.13 12.79
N VAL A 193 6.54 9.66 13.01
CA VAL A 193 7.00 9.17 14.34
C VAL A 193 7.68 10.25 15.19
N ASN A 194 8.06 11.39 14.59
CA ASN A 194 8.70 12.51 15.31
C ASN A 194 7.73 13.67 15.58
N ALA A 195 6.69 13.82 14.75
CA ALA A 195 5.62 14.81 14.93
C ALA A 195 4.35 14.38 14.17
N LYS A 196 3.23 15.04 14.47
CA LYS A 196 1.99 14.89 13.70
C LYS A 196 2.20 15.37 12.24
N PRO A 197 1.48 14.81 11.26
CA PRO A 197 1.49 15.34 9.90
C PRO A 197 1.00 16.81 9.88
N PRO A 198 1.50 17.63 8.95
CA PRO A 198 1.05 19.02 8.81
C PRO A 198 -0.35 19.14 8.17
N ASP A 199 -0.75 18.13 7.39
CA ASP A 199 -2.06 18.06 6.73
C ASP A 199 -3.11 17.39 7.61
N ALA A 200 -4.36 17.82 7.43
CA ALA A 200 -5.52 17.29 8.13
C ALA A 200 -5.58 15.75 8.06
N SER A 201 -5.50 15.10 9.22
CA SER A 201 -5.51 13.64 9.34
C SER A 201 -6.23 13.18 10.60
N ILE A 202 -6.50 11.87 10.70
CA ILE A 202 -7.02 11.26 11.93
C ILE A 202 -6.05 11.43 13.12
N ILE A 203 -4.75 11.64 12.85
CA ILE A 203 -3.71 11.82 13.87
C ILE A 203 -3.88 13.18 14.57
N ASP A 204 -4.46 14.18 13.91
CA ASP A 204 -4.64 15.51 14.49
C ASP A 204 -5.64 15.51 15.64
N ALA A 205 -6.61 14.60 15.58
CA ALA A 205 -7.58 14.37 16.65
C ALA A 205 -7.00 13.57 17.85
N MET A 206 -5.76 13.08 17.73
CA MET A 206 -5.09 12.29 18.79
C MET A 206 -4.27 13.19 19.73
N PRO A 207 -3.86 12.70 20.91
CA PRO A 207 -3.00 13.44 21.83
C PRO A 207 -1.66 13.87 21.23
N GLU A 208 -0.97 14.79 21.90
CA GLU A 208 0.34 15.29 21.45
C GLU A 208 1.42 14.21 21.44
N TRP A 209 2.50 14.46 20.68
CA TRP A 209 3.66 13.57 20.66
C TRP A 209 4.24 13.40 22.07
N PRO A 210 4.61 12.18 22.52
CA PRO A 210 4.60 10.90 21.80
C PRO A 210 3.32 10.05 22.02
N TYR A 211 2.28 10.59 22.66
CA TYR A 211 1.14 9.81 23.17
C TYR A 211 0.21 9.24 22.08
N TYR A 212 0.20 9.78 20.87
CA TYR A 212 -0.54 9.17 19.75
C TYR A 212 0.14 7.91 19.19
N ILE A 213 1.45 7.72 19.41
CA ILE A 213 2.20 6.58 18.87
C ILE A 213 1.65 5.24 19.42
N PRO A 214 1.45 5.06 20.74
CA PRO A 214 0.80 3.86 21.26
C PRO A 214 -0.63 3.64 20.73
N ILE A 215 -1.37 4.71 20.42
CA ILE A 215 -2.72 4.61 19.84
C ILE A 215 -2.62 4.04 18.42
N LEU A 216 -1.66 4.53 17.61
CA LEU A 216 -1.39 4.00 16.28
C LEU A 216 -0.94 2.54 16.33
N GLU A 217 -0.13 2.14 17.31
CA GLU A 217 0.27 0.74 17.52
C GLU A 217 -0.94 -0.17 17.80
N VAL A 218 -1.84 0.28 18.68
CA VAL A 218 -3.08 -0.47 18.98
C VAL A 218 -3.96 -0.58 17.73
N ILE A 219 -4.13 0.50 16.97
CA ILE A 219 -4.89 0.48 15.72
C ILE A 219 -4.26 -0.51 14.73
N ALA A 220 -2.95 -0.44 14.52
CA ALA A 220 -2.23 -1.34 13.63
C ALA A 220 -2.35 -2.81 14.07
N PHE A 221 -2.24 -3.09 15.37
CA PHE A 221 -2.37 -4.43 15.93
C PHE A 221 -3.79 -4.99 15.74
N VAL A 222 -4.82 -4.21 16.05
CA VAL A 222 -6.23 -4.57 15.86
C VAL A 222 -6.51 -4.84 14.38
N GLN A 223 -6.03 -3.97 13.50
CA GLN A 223 -6.20 -4.12 12.05
C GLN A 223 -5.53 -5.41 11.53
N PHE A 224 -4.31 -5.70 11.96
CA PHE A 224 -3.67 -6.97 11.62
C PHE A 224 -4.47 -8.15 12.17
N GLY A 225 -5.07 -8.00 13.35
CA GLY A 225 -5.88 -9.03 13.99
C GLY A 225 -7.12 -9.34 13.17
N VAL A 226 -7.82 -8.30 12.69
CA VAL A 226 -8.97 -8.41 11.78
C VAL A 226 -8.58 -9.12 10.49
N LEU A 227 -7.41 -8.80 9.92
CA LEU A 227 -6.91 -9.47 8.71
C LEU A 227 -6.51 -10.92 8.95
N TYR A 228 -5.99 -11.25 10.13
CA TYR A 228 -5.60 -12.61 10.48
C TYR A 228 -6.80 -13.51 10.85
N LEU A 229 -7.84 -12.95 11.47
CA LEU A 229 -8.96 -13.69 12.06
C LEU A 229 -9.65 -14.70 11.10
N PRO A 230 -9.90 -14.39 9.81
CA PRO A 230 -10.50 -15.35 8.88
C PRO A 230 -9.65 -16.61 8.64
N PHE A 231 -8.36 -16.57 8.98
CA PHE A 231 -7.40 -17.65 8.80
C PHE A 231 -7.07 -18.40 10.09
N ALA A 232 -7.41 -17.84 11.25
CA ALA A 232 -7.08 -18.43 12.57
C ALA A 232 -7.71 -19.83 12.79
N ARG A 233 -8.87 -20.11 12.19
CA ARG A 233 -9.59 -21.39 12.34
C ARG A 233 -9.24 -22.44 11.30
N ARG A 234 -8.50 -22.07 10.25
CA ARG A 234 -8.00 -23.01 9.24
C ARG A 234 -6.58 -23.34 9.66
N GLY A 235 -6.43 -24.45 10.40
CA GLY A 235 -5.17 -24.88 11.00
C GLY A 235 -4.00 -24.72 10.05
N THR A 236 -2.86 -24.31 10.61
CA THR A 236 -1.53 -24.22 9.99
C THR A 236 -1.42 -25.09 8.74
N GLY A 237 -1.69 -24.50 7.57
CA GLY A 237 -1.59 -25.19 6.30
C GLY A 237 -0.13 -25.48 6.04
N GLU A 238 0.33 -26.66 6.45
CA GLU A 238 1.41 -27.32 5.74
C GLU A 238 1.07 -27.25 4.26
N VAL A 239 1.95 -26.61 3.49
CA VAL A 239 1.94 -26.72 2.05
C VAL A 239 1.99 -28.23 1.76
N PRO A 240 1.00 -28.82 1.06
CA PRO A 240 1.09 -30.22 0.69
C PRO A 240 2.40 -30.41 -0.04
N ALA A 241 3.27 -31.28 0.48
CA ALA A 241 4.52 -31.62 -0.18
C ALA A 241 4.21 -32.01 -1.63
N PRO A 242 4.98 -31.54 -2.63
CA PRO A 242 4.75 -31.94 -4.01
C PRO A 242 4.77 -33.47 -4.07
N ALA A 243 3.71 -34.04 -4.65
CA ALA A 243 3.58 -35.47 -4.84
C ALA A 243 4.87 -35.98 -5.48
N ARG A 244 5.64 -36.81 -4.76
CA ARG A 244 6.79 -37.49 -5.33
C ARG A 244 6.26 -38.28 -6.52
N SER A 245 6.65 -37.89 -7.73
CA SER A 245 6.44 -38.71 -8.92
C SER A 245 7.14 -40.04 -8.66
N GLY A 246 6.34 -41.06 -8.37
CA GLY A 246 6.81 -42.43 -8.29
C GLY A 246 7.28 -42.82 -9.68
N VAL A 247 8.56 -42.64 -9.96
CA VAL A 247 9.25 -43.39 -11.00
C VAL A 247 9.27 -44.83 -10.49
N ARG A 248 8.27 -45.60 -10.91
CA ARG A 248 8.36 -47.06 -10.90
C ARG A 248 9.17 -47.46 -12.14
N SER A 249 10.31 -48.08 -11.87
CA SER A 249 11.12 -49.00 -12.70
C SER A 249 11.14 -48.77 -14.20
#